data_AF-A0A7K8Q264-F1
#
_entry.id   AF-A0A7K8Q264-F1
#
_cell.length_a   1.000
_cell.length_b   1.000
_cell.length_c   1.000
_cell.angle_alpha   90.00
_cell.angle_beta   90.00
_cell.angle_gamma   90.00
#
_symmetry.space_group_name_H-M   'P 1'
#
loop_
_entity.id
_entity.type
_entity.pdbx_description
1 polymer ?
#
loop_
_entity_poly.entity_id
_entity_poly.type
_entity_poly.pdbx_seq_one_letter_code
_entity_poly.pdbx_strand_id
1 'polypeptide(L)' 'TVIHLTFLHESGSNNPLGITSNCDKIPFHPYFSLKDILGFALILLLLTTLALF' A
#
# COMPACT_ATOMS: atom_id res chain seq x y z
N THR A 1 8.53 11.78 5.66
CA THR A 1 7.36 11.05 5.12
C THR A 1 6.47 11.95 4.26
N VAL A 2 6.06 13.14 4.72
CA VAL A 2 5.20 14.05 3.93
C VAL A 2 5.85 14.45 2.59
N ILE A 3 7.11 14.92 2.59
CA ILE A 3 7.83 15.29 1.35
C ILE A 3 7.99 14.10 0.39
N HIS A 4 8.21 12.90 0.94
CA HIS A 4 8.32 11.69 0.13
C HIS A 4 6.98 11.37 -0.55
N LEU A 5 5.89 11.43 0.20
CA LEU A 5 4.54 11.18 -0.34
C LEU A 5 4.12 12.25 -1.33
N THR A 6 4.50 13.53 -1.14
CA THR A 6 4.21 14.57 -2.12
C THR A 6 4.88 14.29 -3.46
N PHE A 7 6.15 13.89 -3.47
CA PHE A 7 6.82 13.52 -4.74
C PHE A 7 6.24 12.25 -5.37
N LEU A 8 5.85 11.25 -4.56
CA LEU A 8 5.19 10.05 -5.06
C LEU A 8 3.80 10.36 -5.64
N HIS A 9 3.06 11.29 -5.05
CA HIS A 9 1.75 11.71 -5.55
C HIS A 9 1.84 12.44 -6.89
N GLU A 10 2.90 13.22 -7.13
CA GLU A 10 3.13 13.88 -8.42
C GLU A 10 3.35 12.86 -9.56
N SER A 11 4.13 11.80 -9.32
CA SER A 11 4.38 10.76 -10.34
C SER A 11 3.31 9.66 -10.39
N GLY A 12 2.61 9.43 -9.27
CA GLY A 12 1.84 8.23 -9.02
C GLY A 12 2.71 7.01 -8.68
N SER A 13 2.05 5.93 -8.25
CA SER A 13 2.70 4.64 -7.97
C SER A 13 3.06 3.90 -9.26
N ASN A 14 4.19 3.20 -9.23
CA ASN A 14 4.56 2.27 -10.30
C ASN A 14 3.79 0.93 -10.15
N ASN A 15 3.80 0.12 -11.20
CA ASN A 15 3.19 -1.21 -11.21
C ASN A 15 4.22 -2.31 -11.51
N PRO A 16 3.91 -3.58 -11.22
CA PRO A 16 4.86 -4.70 -11.37
C PRO A 16 5.40 -4.90 -12.79
N LEU A 17 4.64 -4.49 -13.81
CA LEU A 17 5.05 -4.61 -15.21
C LEU A 17 5.96 -3.46 -15.66
N GLY A 18 6.08 -2.39 -14.86
CA GLY A 18 6.94 -1.24 -15.16
C GLY A 18 6.50 -0.41 -16.37
N ILE A 19 5.30 -0.65 -16.90
CA ILE A 19 4.70 0.10 -18.02
C ILE A 19 3.78 1.20 -17.51
N THR A 20 3.28 2.09 -18.37
CA THR A 20 2.36 3.15 -17.96
C THR A 20 1.01 2.57 -17.51
N SER A 21 0.56 2.89 -16.29
CA SER A 21 -0.71 2.41 -15.72
C SER A 21 -1.89 3.34 -15.95
N ASN A 22 -1.74 4.42 -16.72
CA ASN A 22 -2.76 5.47 -16.88
C ASN A 22 -4.10 4.96 -17.46
N CYS A 23 -4.08 3.87 -18.23
CA CYS A 23 -5.27 3.27 -18.82
C CYS A 23 -6.13 2.50 -17.80
N ASP A 24 -5.54 2.03 -16.70
CA ASP A 24 -6.18 1.12 -15.74
C ASP A 24 -5.95 1.57 -14.29
N LYS A 25 -6.32 2.83 -14.01
CA LYS A 25 -6.27 3.37 -12.65
C LYS A 25 -7.59 3.10 -11.94
N ILE A 26 -7.50 2.45 -10.78
CA ILE A 26 -8.60 2.25 -9.84
C ILE A 26 -8.47 3.22 -8.64
N PRO A 27 -9.59 3.61 -8.00
CA PRO A 27 -9.52 4.47 -6.82
C PRO A 27 -8.86 3.76 -5.63
N PHE A 28 -8.20 4.54 -4.77
CA PHE A 28 -7.51 3.99 -3.58
C PHE A 28 -8.49 3.30 -2.62
N HIS A 29 -9.62 3.94 -2.33
CA HIS A 29 -10.72 3.34 -1.59
C HIS A 29 -11.77 2.78 -2.57
N PRO A 30 -12.27 1.55 -2.37
CA PRO A 30 -12.03 0.66 -1.22
C PRO A 30 -10.83 -0.28 -1.39
N TYR A 31 -10.26 -0.38 -2.58
CA TYR A 31 -9.35 -1.48 -2.97
C TYR A 31 -8.06 -1.55 -2.16
N PHE A 32 -7.24 -0.51 -2.20
CA PHE A 32 -5.97 -0.48 -1.50
C PHE A 32 -6.16 -0.28 0.00
N SER A 33 -7.19 0.47 0.42
CA SER A 33 -7.51 0.62 1.85
C SER A 33 -7.80 -0.73 2.53
N LEU A 34 -8.59 -1.60 1.90
CA LEU A 34 -8.85 -2.94 2.44
C LEU A 34 -7.61 -3.85 2.38
N LYS A 35 -6.85 -3.79 1.28
CA LYS A 35 -5.58 -4.54 1.14
C LYS A 35 -4.60 -4.18 2.26
N ASP A 36 -4.47 -2.90 2.57
CA ASP A 36 -3.54 -2.41 3.58
C ASP A 36 -3.97 -2.79 4.99
N ILE A 37 -5.27 -2.72 5.31
CA ILE A 37 -5.81 -3.17 6.61
C ILE A 37 -5.56 -4.67 6.82
N LEU A 38 -5.78 -5.49 5.79
CA LEU A 38 -5.50 -6.92 5.86
C LEU A 38 -4.01 -7.17 6.09
N GLY A 39 -3.13 -6.49 5.34
CA GLY A 39 -1.69 -6.60 5.51
C GLY A 39 -1.22 -6.17 6.90
N PHE A 40 -1.77 -5.08 7.42
CA PHE A 40 -1.49 -4.59 8.76
C PHE A 40 -1.93 -5.58 9.85
N ALA A 41 -3.11 -6.18 9.71
CA ALA A 41 -3.61 -7.20 10.64
C ALA A 41 -2.70 -8.43 10.68
N LEU A 42 -2.18 -8.88 9.52
CA LEU A 42 -1.23 -10.00 9.46
C LEU A 42 0.10 -9.68 10.15
N ILE A 43 0.65 -8.49 9.92
CA ILE A 43 1.89 -8.06 10.57
C ILE A 43 1.69 -7.91 12.07
N LEU A 44 0.57 -7.33 12.51
CA LEU A 44 0.23 -7.26 13.93
C LEU A 44 0.10 -8.65 14.55
N LEU A 45 -0.55 -9.60 13.86
CA LEU A 45 -0.65 -10.98 14.34
C LEU A 45 0.75 -11.57 14.57
N LEU A 46 1.64 -11.48 13.58
CA LEU A 46 3.01 -11.98 13.71
C LEU A 46 3.76 -11.29 14.86
N LEU A 47 3.64 -9.98 14.99
CA LEU A 47 4.25 -9.23 16.07
C LEU A 47 3.72 -9.67 17.44
N THR A 48 2.40 -9.84 17.59
CA THR A 48 1.80 -10.32 18.84
C THR A 48 2.21 -11.74 19.18
N THR A 49 2.34 -12.63 18.18
CA THR A 49 2.85 -13.98 18.42
C THR A 49 4.30 -13.96 18.91
N LEU A 50 5.14 -13.06 18.41
CA LEU A 50 6.51 -12.89 18.90
C LEU A 50 6.56 -12.28 20.31
N ALA A 51 5.64 -11.37 20.62
CA ALA A 51 5.62 -10.68 21.91
C ALA A 51 5.04 -11.53 23.07
N LEU A 52 4.17 -12.50 22.76
CA LEU A 52 3.46 -13.32 23.74
C LEU A 52 4.06 -14.72 23.94
N PHE A 53 5.12 -15.06 23.21
CA PHE A 53 5.83 -16.34 23.29
C PHE A 53 7.30 -16.10 23.65
#